data_AF-A0A385MSJ7-F1
#
_entry.id   AF-A0A385MSJ7-F1
#
_cell.length_a   1.000
_cell.length_b   1.000
_cell.length_c   1.000
_cell.angle_alpha   90.00
_cell.angle_beta   90.00
_cell.angle_gamma   90.00
#
_symmetry.space_group_name_H-M   'P 1'
#
loop_
_entity.id
_entity.type
_entity.pdbx_description
1 polymer ?
#
loop_
_entity_poly.entity_id
_entity_poly.type
_entity_poly.pdbx_seq_one_letter_code
_entity_poly.pdbx_strand_id
1 'polypeptide(L)'
;MKSKHPKFWSTPTGWAALALIAAATYFLIFEHGHHVAQFLPFLILLLCPFMHMFMHGSHGKHGHDHSPDAESKQESFQELSDKNAAYRDGYIQGLEEGRKEAHRKEKDRD
;
A
#
# COMPACT_ATOMS: atom_id res chain seq x y z
N MET A 1 36.92 17.47 11.79
CA MET A 1 36.14 18.70 12.07
C MET A 1 34.81 18.61 11.33
N LYS A 2 33.69 18.32 12.02
CA LYS A 2 32.37 18.23 11.39
C LYS A 2 31.86 19.64 11.11
N SER A 3 31.84 20.05 9.84
CA SER A 3 31.23 21.30 9.42
C SER A 3 29.72 21.26 9.68
N LYS A 4 29.24 22.10 10.59
CA LYS A 4 27.81 22.35 10.76
C LYS A 4 27.39 23.32 9.67
N HIS A 5 26.77 22.83 8.61
CA HIS A 5 26.05 23.71 7.68
C HIS A 5 25.00 24.47 8.50
N PRO A 6 24.99 25.82 8.49
CA PRO A 6 23.93 26.56 9.16
C PRO A 6 22.62 26.13 8.50
N LYS A 7 21.74 25.52 9.29
CA LYS A 7 20.43 25.13 8.80
C LYS A 7 19.76 26.41 8.30
N PHE A 8 19.31 26.42 7.05
CA PHE A 8 18.56 27.53 6.44
C PHE A 8 17.45 28.07 7.36
N TRP A 9 16.91 27.17 8.19
CA TRP A 9 15.91 27.40 9.23
C TRP A 9 16.33 28.28 10.44
N SER A 10 17.62 28.64 10.57
CA SER A 10 18.12 29.52 11.63
C SER A 10 18.69 30.84 11.09
N THR A 11 18.46 31.13 9.81
CA THR A 11 18.83 32.41 9.19
C THR A 11 17.71 33.45 9.36
N PRO A 12 18.02 34.75 9.40
CA PRO A 12 17.01 35.81 9.48
C PRO A 12 15.97 35.73 8.35
N THR A 13 16.41 35.30 7.16
CA THR A 13 15.54 35.06 6.00
C THR A 13 14.57 33.92 6.23
N GLY A 14 15.01 32.83 6.89
CA GLY A 14 14.14 31.74 7.29
C GLY A 14 13.05 32.18 8.27
N TRP A 15 13.41 33.01 9.25
CA TRP A 15 12.44 33.61 10.18
C TRP A 15 11.47 34.57 9.49
N ALA A 16 11.95 35.43 8.59
CA ALA A 16 11.11 36.32 7.81
C ALA A 16 10.12 35.55 6.92
N ALA A 17 10.58 34.47 6.27
CA ALA A 17 9.72 33.60 5.48
C ALA A 17 8.66 32.91 6.34
N LEU A 18 9.03 32.38 7.52
CA LEU A 18 8.08 31.80 8.47
C LEU A 18 7.04 32.81 8.95
N ALA A 19 7.47 34.04 9.28
CA ALA A 19 6.57 35.11 9.70
C ALA A 19 5.59 35.49 8.57
N LEU A 20 6.06 35.56 7.32
CA LEU A 20 5.21 35.85 6.17
C LEU A 20 4.18 34.72 5.94
N ILE A 21 4.62 33.46 5.97
CA ILE A 21 3.72 32.30 5.85
C ILE A 21 2.68 32.30 6.97
N ALA A 22 3.09 32.59 8.21
CA ALA A 22 2.18 32.67 9.35
C ALA A 22 1.16 33.81 9.18
N ALA A 23 1.59 35.00 8.75
CA ALA A 23 0.72 36.14 8.49
C ALA A 23 -0.27 35.85 7.35
N ALA A 24 0.19 35.26 6.25
CA ALA A 24 -0.66 34.88 5.13
C ALA A 24 -1.70 33.82 5.53
N THR A 25 -1.28 32.81 6.29
CA THR A 25 -2.18 31.77 6.82
C THR A 25 -3.21 32.37 7.79
N TYR A 26 -2.78 33.28 8.67
CA TYR A 26 -3.65 33.99 9.60
C TYR A 26 -4.72 34.81 8.88
N PHE A 27 -4.31 35.60 7.89
CA PHE A 27 -5.23 36.42 7.09
C PHE A 27 -6.23 35.56 6.30
N LEU A 28 -5.77 34.46 5.72
CA LEU A 28 -6.62 33.50 5.01
C LEU A 28 -7.71 32.89 5.92
N ILE A 29 -7.36 32.57 7.17
CA ILE A 29 -8.31 31.98 8.13
C ILE A 29 -9.26 33.04 8.72
N PHE A 30 -8.79 34.25 9.01
CA PHE A 30 -9.62 35.29 9.63
C PHE A 30 -10.54 35.98 8.62
N GLU A 31 -10.01 36.37 7.45
CA GLU A 31 -10.77 37.10 6.43
C GLU A 31 -11.65 36.15 5.60
N HIS A 32 -11.20 34.92 5.35
CA HIS A 32 -11.92 33.94 4.52
C HIS A 32 -12.37 32.71 5.33
N GLY A 33 -12.42 32.84 6.66
CA GLY A 33 -12.82 31.76 7.57
C GLY A 33 -14.17 31.12 7.24
N HIS A 34 -15.11 31.90 6.70
CA HIS A 34 -16.40 31.38 6.24
C HIS A 34 -16.24 30.38 5.07
N HIS A 35 -15.34 30.67 4.13
CA HIS A 35 -14.99 29.73 3.07
C HIS A 35 -14.18 28.56 3.61
N VAL A 36 -13.25 28.78 4.54
CA VAL A 36 -12.46 27.71 5.18
C VAL A 36 -13.36 26.72 5.92
N ALA A 37 -14.40 27.18 6.63
CA ALA A 37 -15.38 26.32 7.27
C ALA A 37 -16.18 25.47 6.26
N GLN A 38 -16.50 26.05 5.10
CA GLN A 38 -17.15 25.32 3.99
C GLN A 38 -16.19 24.35 3.27
N PHE A 39 -14.89 24.66 3.23
CA PHE A 39 -13.86 23.79 2.66
C PHE A 39 -13.38 22.71 3.65
N LEU A 40 -13.64 22.85 4.95
CA LEU A 40 -13.30 21.89 6.00
C LEU A 40 -13.73 20.44 5.68
N PRO A 41 -14.99 20.16 5.25
CA PRO A 41 -15.39 18.81 4.84
C PRO A 41 -14.58 18.29 3.64
N PHE A 42 -14.27 19.15 2.66
CA PHE A 42 -13.44 18.76 1.51
C PHE A 42 -11.99 18.50 1.92
N LEU A 43 -11.47 19.25 2.89
CA LEU A 43 -10.12 19.10 3.40
C LEU A 43 -9.97 17.77 4.17
N ILE A 44 -11.00 17.33 4.89
CA ILE A 44 -11.06 16.01 5.55
C ILE A 44 -11.09 14.89 4.49
N LEU A 45 -11.88 15.03 3.42
CA LEU A 45 -11.90 14.05 2.33
C LEU A 45 -10.56 13.98 1.58
N LEU A 46 -9.91 15.12 1.35
CA LEU A 46 -8.61 15.24 0.68
C LEU A 46 -7.44 14.78 1.57
N LEU A 47 -7.63 14.78 2.89
CA LEU A 47 -6.67 14.20 3.84
C LEU A 47 -6.46 12.69 3.59
N CYS A 48 -7.49 11.98 3.11
CA CYS A 48 -7.41 10.55 2.78
C CYS A 48 -6.47 10.25 1.58
N PRO A 49 -6.62 10.87 0.38
CA PRO A 49 -5.67 10.71 -0.71
C PRO A 49 -4.29 11.30 -0.38
N PHE A 50 -4.22 12.37 0.42
CA PHE A 50 -2.94 12.89 0.91
C PHE A 50 -2.19 11.83 1.73
N MET A 51 -2.83 11.26 2.75
CA MET A 51 -2.24 10.17 3.54
C MET A 51 -1.83 8.98 2.67
N HIS A 52 -2.68 8.56 1.72
CA HIS A 52 -2.33 7.48 0.80
C HIS A 52 -1.12 7.81 -0.07
N MET A 53 -0.95 9.05 -0.53
CA MET A 53 0.20 9.46 -1.34
C MET A 53 1.52 9.37 -0.55
N PHE A 54 1.50 9.67 0.75
CA PHE A 54 2.68 9.54 1.62
C PHE A 54 2.90 8.11 2.14
N MET A 55 1.85 7.28 2.15
CA MET A 55 1.93 5.87 2.54
C MET A 55 2.16 4.92 1.34
N HIS A 56 2.22 5.44 0.10
CA HIS A 56 2.52 4.66 -1.10
C HIS A 56 4.03 4.51 -1.33
N GLY A 57 4.76 4.10 -0.29
CA GLY A 57 6.20 3.95 -0.31
C GLY A 57 6.61 2.80 0.59
N SER A 58 6.54 1.58 0.06
CA SER A 58 7.23 0.36 0.49
C SER A 58 8.22 0.55 1.67
N HIS A 59 7.75 0.36 2.90
CA HIS A 59 8.61 0.08 4.04
C HIS A 59 9.12 -1.37 3.94
N GLY A 60 10.25 -1.52 3.24
CA GLY A 60 10.99 -2.76 3.20
C GLY A 60 11.75 -3.03 4.50
N LYS A 61 11.48 -4.20 5.08
CA LYS A 61 12.37 -5.04 5.91
C LYS A 61 12.89 -4.47 7.25
N HIS A 62 12.19 -4.85 8.34
CA HIS A 62 12.88 -5.39 9.52
C HIS A 62 11.97 -6.29 10.39
N GLY A 63 12.39 -7.57 10.51
CA GLY A 63 12.29 -8.46 11.68
C GLY A 63 10.93 -8.76 12.33
N HIS A 64 10.44 -10.00 12.20
CA HIS A 64 10.62 -11.05 13.22
C HIS A 64 9.98 -12.38 12.82
N ASP A 65 10.58 -13.42 13.37
CA ASP A 65 10.29 -14.85 13.40
C ASP A 65 8.83 -15.34 13.31
N HIS A 66 8.76 -16.56 12.76
CA HIS A 66 7.74 -17.60 12.87
C HIS A 66 6.62 -17.69 11.81
N SER A 67 6.75 -18.76 11.01
CA SER A 67 5.71 -19.54 10.29
C SER A 67 5.72 -19.41 8.76
N PRO A 68 5.50 -20.52 8.03
CA PRO A 68 5.91 -20.67 6.64
C PRO A 68 4.99 -19.86 5.71
N ASP A 69 5.62 -18.95 4.96
CA ASP A 69 5.40 -18.71 3.55
C ASP A 69 3.94 -18.58 3.08
N ALA A 70 3.26 -17.51 3.51
CA ALA A 70 2.23 -16.87 2.71
C ALA A 70 2.85 -15.63 2.05
N GLU A 71 3.54 -15.85 0.93
CA GLU A 71 4.05 -14.79 0.06
C GLU A 71 2.91 -13.86 -0.35
N SER A 72 2.83 -12.67 0.25
CA SER A 72 2.10 -11.54 -0.31
C SER A 72 2.98 -10.83 -1.34
N LYS A 73 3.32 -11.57 -2.40
CA LYS A 73 3.90 -11.00 -3.62
C LYS A 73 2.76 -10.25 -4.31
N GLN A 74 2.97 -8.98 -4.69
CA GLN A 74 2.06 -8.29 -5.60
C GLN A 74 2.19 -8.96 -6.97
N GLU A 75 1.46 -10.04 -7.14
CA GLU A 75 1.46 -10.82 -8.37
C GLU A 75 0.50 -10.15 -9.34
N SER A 76 0.95 -9.94 -10.58
CA SER A 76 0.06 -9.46 -11.62
C SER A 76 -1.10 -10.45 -11.77
N PHE A 77 -2.29 -9.96 -12.08
CA PHE A 77 -3.48 -10.80 -12.26
C PHE A 77 -3.23 -11.96 -13.24
N GLN A 78 -2.37 -11.75 -14.25
CA GLN A 78 -1.93 -12.77 -15.18
C GLN A 78 -1.11 -13.87 -14.50
N GLU A 79 -0.10 -13.51 -13.70
CA GLU A 79 0.75 -14.48 -12.99
C GLU A 79 -0.06 -15.29 -11.97
N LEU A 80 -1.02 -14.65 -11.29
CA LEU A 80 -1.95 -15.33 -10.38
C LEU A 80 -2.90 -16.27 -11.13
N SER A 81 -3.37 -15.88 -12.31
CA SER A 81 -4.20 -16.73 -13.17
C SER A 81 -3.43 -17.97 -13.64
N ASP A 82 -2.17 -17.81 -14.05
CA ASP A 82 -1.34 -18.90 -14.56
C ASP A 82 -1.02 -19.94 -13.47
N LYS A 83 -0.72 -19.50 -12.24
CA LYS A 83 -0.49 -20.41 -11.09
C LYS A 83 -1.76 -21.20 -10.73
N ASN A 84 -2.92 -20.54 -10.76
CA ASN A 84 -4.20 -21.20 -10.50
C ASN A 84 -4.57 -22.22 -11.59
N ALA A 85 -4.15 -22.01 -12.84
CA ALA A 85 -4.38 -22.96 -13.93
C ALA A 85 -3.64 -24.28 -13.67
N ALA A 86 -2.36 -24.22 -13.29
CA ALA A 86 -1.58 -25.43 -12.97
C ALA A 86 -2.18 -26.23 -11.80
N TYR A 87 -2.68 -25.52 -10.76
CA TYR A 87 -3.37 -26.17 -9.63
C TYR A 87 -4.67 -26.86 -10.07
N ARG A 88 -5.47 -26.18 -10.88
CA ARG A 88 -6.74 -26.71 -11.42
C ARG A 88 -6.51 -27.96 -12.26
N ASP A 89 -5.49 -27.95 -13.12
CA ASP A 89 -5.20 -29.06 -14.01
C ASP A 89 -4.72 -30.30 -13.24
N GLY A 90 -3.86 -30.12 -12.23
CA GLY A 90 -3.45 -31.22 -11.35
C GLY A 90 -4.62 -31.84 -10.57
N TYR A 91 -5.56 -31.02 -10.10
CA TYR A 91 -6.76 -31.51 -9.41
C TYR A 91 -7.66 -32.35 -10.33
N ILE A 92 -7.92 -31.87 -11.55
CA ILE A 92 -8.74 -32.61 -12.52
C ILE A 92 -8.04 -33.93 -12.91
N GLN A 93 -6.74 -33.90 -13.17
CA GLN A 93 -5.98 -35.09 -13.52
C GLN A 93 -6.04 -36.15 -12.42
N GLY A 94 -5.86 -35.76 -11.14
CA GLY A 94 -5.94 -36.67 -10.01
C GLY A 94 -7.33 -37.33 -9.87
N LEU A 95 -8.41 -36.58 -10.12
CA LEU A 95 -9.78 -37.13 -10.12
C LEU A 95 -10.00 -38.13 -11.26
N GLU A 96 -9.47 -37.84 -12.44
CA GLU A 96 -9.55 -38.76 -13.58
C GLU A 96 -8.75 -40.03 -13.35
N GLU A 97 -7.54 -39.92 -12.81
CA GLU A 97 -6.69 -41.06 -12.48
C GLU A 97 -7.33 -41.94 -11.41
N GLY A 98 -7.84 -41.35 -10.32
CA GLY A 98 -8.59 -42.09 -9.31
C GLY A 98 -9.84 -42.80 -9.87
N ARG A 99 -10.56 -42.18 -10.81
CA ARG A 99 -11.69 -42.82 -11.50
C ARG A 99 -11.24 -44.00 -12.37
N LYS A 100 -10.13 -43.87 -13.10
CA LYS A 100 -9.56 -44.95 -13.92
C LYS A 100 -9.08 -46.11 -13.06
N GLU A 101 -8.45 -45.82 -11.92
CA GLU A 101 -8.03 -46.84 -10.96
C GLU A 101 -9.21 -47.59 -10.33
N ALA A 102 -10.28 -46.87 -9.98
CA ALA A 102 -11.51 -47.47 -9.46
C ALA A 102 -12.15 -48.41 -10.49
N HIS A 103 -12.29 -47.98 -11.74
CA HIS A 103 -12.80 -48.84 -12.82
C HIS A 103 -11.89 -50.03 -13.13
N ARG A 104 -10.56 -49.86 -13.01
CA ARG A 104 -9.62 -50.99 -13.18
C ARG A 104 -9.81 -52.03 -12.07
N LYS A 105 -9.92 -51.60 -10.81
CA LYS A 105 -10.18 -52.49 -9.67
C LYS A 105 -11.53 -53.21 -9.75
N GLU A 106 -12.55 -52.54 -10.27
CA GLU A 106 -13.87 -53.15 -10.51
C GLU A 106 -13.76 -54.27 -11.55
N LYS A 107 -13.12 -54.00 -12.69
CA LYS A 107 -12.91 -54.99 -13.76
C LYS A 107 -12.04 -56.18 -13.34
N ASP A 108 -11.06 -55.96 -12.45
CA ASP A 108 -10.20 -57.03 -11.92
C ASP A 108 -10.92 -57.88 -10.84
N ARG A 109 -12.13 -57.48 -10.40
CA ARG A 109 -12.91 -58.15 -9.35
C ARG A 109 -14.00 -59.09 -9.88
N ASP A 110 -14.34 -58.98 -11.17
CA ASP A 110 -15.28 -59.83 -11.90
C ASP A 110 -14.53 -60.97 -12.64
#